data_AF-A0A1F9BUK5-F1
#
_entry.id   AF-A0A1F9BUK5-F1
#
_cell.length_a   1.000
_cell.length_b   1.000
_cell.length_c   1.000
_cell.angle_alpha   90.00
_cell.angle_beta   90.00
_cell.angle_gamma   90.00
#
_symmetry.space_group_name_H-M   'P 1'
#
loop_
_entity.id
_entity.type
_entity.pdbx_description
1 polymer ?
#
loop_
_entity_poly.entity_id
_entity_poly.type
_entity_poly.pdbx_seq_one_letter_code
_entity_poly.pdbx_strand_id
1 'polypeptide(L)'
;MLHRGPKILAKGVPDCLKKRRLLNEKELSPELCREYGEKFLALGWWEDALEFFQKGSFRPGLEKIQDHCLKTGDAYLLARLGKQEPEIWRRLAEAALKLGKLHFARQAFQQAGEKEKAEELAQPLLEGDLEIPSKP
;
A
#
# COMPACT_ATOMS: atom_id res chain seq x y z
N MET A 1 -14.95 -9.91 22.52
CA MET A 1 -15.28 -8.91 21.47
C MET A 1 -14.12 -7.91 21.42
N LEU A 2 -13.43 -7.79 20.29
CA LEU A 2 -12.22 -6.98 20.15
C LEU A 2 -12.54 -5.48 20.26
N HIS A 3 -12.21 -4.87 21.40
CA HIS A 3 -12.10 -3.43 21.53
C HIS A 3 -10.85 -2.97 20.77
N ARG A 4 -11.02 -2.47 19.54
CA ARG A 4 -9.99 -1.60 18.93
C ARG A 4 -9.87 -0.36 19.83
N GLY A 5 -8.76 -0.25 20.55
CA GLY A 5 -8.48 0.89 21.42
C GLY A 5 -8.53 2.22 20.67
N PRO A 6 -8.73 3.34 21.37
CA PRO A 6 -8.76 4.66 20.75
C PRO A 6 -7.41 4.93 20.10
N LYS A 7 -7.37 5.02 18.77
CA LYS A 7 -6.21 5.55 18.05
C LYS A 7 -5.98 6.96 18.58
N ILE A 8 -4.90 7.17 19.33
CA ILE A 8 -4.52 8.50 19.83
C ILE A 8 -4.23 9.36 18.60
N LEU A 9 -5.19 10.19 18.23
CA LEU A 9 -5.06 11.07 17.07
C LEU A 9 -4.15 12.24 17.47
N ALA A 10 -3.01 12.34 16.80
CA ALA A 10 -2.14 13.49 16.90
C ALA A 10 -2.96 14.77 16.63
N LYS A 11 -2.79 15.80 17.47
CA LYS A 11 -3.47 17.10 17.34
C LYS A 11 -3.41 17.60 15.90
N GLY A 12 -4.55 17.63 15.21
CA GLY A 12 -4.68 18.13 13.83
C GLY A 12 -5.17 17.09 12.81
N VAL A 13 -5.22 15.81 13.18
CA VAL A 13 -5.86 14.76 12.38
C VAL A 13 -7.37 14.80 12.66
N PRO A 14 -8.24 14.81 11.63
CA PRO A 14 -9.68 14.81 11.85
C PRO A 14 -10.06 13.58 12.65
N ASP A 15 -10.82 13.80 13.72
CA ASP A 15 -11.39 12.73 14.54
C ASP A 15 -12.10 11.69 13.66
N CYS A 16 -12.12 10.41 14.05
CA CYS A 16 -12.83 9.37 13.29
C CYS A 16 -14.29 9.78 12.98
N LEU A 17 -14.88 10.63 13.83
CA LEU A 17 -16.18 11.28 13.63
C LEU A 17 -16.20 12.32 12.50
N LYS A 18 -15.16 13.14 12.37
CA LYS A 18 -14.96 14.04 11.21
C LYS A 18 -14.68 13.24 9.94
N LYS A 19 -13.83 12.21 9.98
CA LYS A 19 -13.63 11.29 8.84
C LYS A 19 -14.96 10.70 8.36
N ARG A 20 -15.81 10.23 9.27
CA ARG A 20 -17.13 9.65 8.92
C ARG A 20 -18.10 10.69 8.34
N ARG A 21 -18.11 11.93 8.83
CA ARG A 21 -18.92 13.03 8.26
C ARG A 21 -18.43 13.40 6.85
N LEU A 22 -17.13 13.60 6.69
CA LEU A 22 -16.50 13.95 5.40
C LEU A 22 -16.72 12.84 4.35
N LEU A 23 -16.61 11.56 4.75
CA LEU A 23 -16.91 10.45 3.83
C LEU A 23 -18.38 10.41 3.40
N ASN A 24 -19.32 10.83 4.27
CA ASN A 24 -20.74 10.92 3.96
C ASN A 24 -21.14 12.21 3.21
N GLU A 25 -20.33 13.26 3.27
CA GLU A 25 -20.53 14.44 2.44
C GLU A 25 -20.21 14.12 0.98
N LYS A 26 -21.21 14.36 0.13
CA LYS A 26 -21.16 14.18 -1.32
C LYS A 26 -20.24 15.19 -2.02
N GLU A 27 -20.02 16.35 -1.41
CA GLU A 27 -19.15 17.41 -1.91
C GLU A 27 -18.01 17.68 -0.93
N LEU A 28 -17.01 16.81 -0.91
CA LEU A 28 -15.74 17.19 -0.29
C LEU A 28 -14.94 18.03 -1.27
N SER A 29 -14.56 19.24 -0.87
CA SER A 29 -13.65 20.05 -1.68
C SER A 29 -12.33 19.31 -1.91
N PRO A 30 -11.79 19.28 -3.14
CA PRO A 30 -10.55 18.57 -3.47
C PRO A 30 -9.36 19.05 -2.62
N GLU A 31 -9.40 20.31 -2.17
CA GLU A 31 -8.41 20.91 -1.27
C GLU A 31 -8.37 20.23 0.11
N LEU A 32 -9.53 19.91 0.68
CA LEU A 32 -9.65 19.18 1.94
C LEU A 32 -9.19 17.73 1.78
N CYS A 33 -9.58 17.07 0.67
CA CYS A 33 -9.08 15.73 0.34
C CYS A 33 -7.53 15.70 0.30
N ARG A 34 -6.92 16.70 -0.34
CA ARG A 34 -5.45 16.85 -0.35
C ARG A 34 -4.89 17.00 1.06
N GLU A 35 -5.39 17.97 1.83
CA GLU A 35 -4.86 18.25 3.17
C GLU A 35 -4.94 17.02 4.08
N TYR A 36 -6.06 16.29 4.04
CA TYR A 36 -6.21 15.08 4.82
C TYR A 36 -5.31 13.95 4.34
N GLY A 37 -5.22 13.72 3.02
CA GLY A 37 -4.32 12.71 2.49
C GLY A 37 -2.86 12.97 2.89
N GLU A 38 -2.41 14.23 2.87
CA GLU A 38 -1.05 14.59 3.32
C GLU A 38 -0.85 14.38 4.83
N LYS A 39 -1.86 14.67 5.66
CA LYS A 39 -1.82 14.35 7.09
C LYS A 39 -1.73 12.84 7.34
N PHE A 40 -2.50 12.03 6.62
CA PHE A 40 -2.44 10.57 6.73
C PHE A 40 -1.10 10.02 6.24
N LEU A 41 -0.54 10.58 5.16
CA LEU A 41 0.82 10.26 4.72
C LEU A 41 1.86 10.54 5.81
N ALA A 42 1.78 11.70 6.48
CA ALA A 42 2.71 12.07 7.54
C ALA A 42 2.64 11.12 8.76
N LEU A 43 1.50 10.47 8.98
CA LEU A 43 1.32 9.43 10.01
C LEU A 43 1.73 8.03 9.55
N GLY A 44 2.11 7.86 8.28
CA GLY A 44 2.36 6.55 7.68
C GLY A 44 1.08 5.74 7.39
N TRP A 45 -0.08 6.39 7.35
CA TRP A 45 -1.37 5.75 7.03
C TRP A 45 -1.63 5.84 5.53
N TRP A 46 -0.85 5.09 4.76
CA TRP A 46 -0.87 5.13 3.30
C TRP A 46 -2.22 4.72 2.70
N GLU A 47 -2.88 3.71 3.29
CA GLU A 47 -4.20 3.24 2.85
C GLU A 47 -5.28 4.32 3.03
N ASP A 48 -5.32 4.95 4.19
CA ASP A 48 -6.23 6.06 4.45
C ASP A 48 -5.93 7.24 3.50
N ALA A 49 -4.66 7.60 3.35
CA ALA A 49 -4.24 8.68 2.45
C ALA A 49 -4.68 8.45 1.01
N LEU A 50 -4.58 7.20 0.55
CA LEU A 50 -4.99 6.80 -0.78
C LEU A 50 -6.48 7.05 -1.02
N GLU A 51 -7.35 6.67 -0.09
CA GLU A 51 -8.81 6.89 -0.22
C GLU A 51 -9.12 8.39 -0.40
N PHE A 52 -8.45 9.25 0.36
CA PHE A 52 -8.63 10.69 0.25
C PHE A 52 -8.09 11.26 -1.06
N PHE A 53 -6.91 10.82 -1.51
CA PHE A 53 -6.38 11.28 -2.79
C PHE A 53 -7.20 10.80 -3.99
N GLN A 54 -7.74 9.58 -3.95
CA GLN A 54 -8.66 9.10 -4.99
C GLN A 54 -9.96 9.91 -4.99
N LYS A 55 -10.56 10.16 -3.82
CA LYS A 55 -11.78 10.99 -3.69
C LYS A 55 -11.54 12.43 -4.18
N GLY A 56 -10.36 12.99 -3.91
CA GLY A 56 -9.96 14.33 -4.35
C GLY A 56 -9.34 14.41 -5.75
N SER A 57 -9.21 13.29 -6.47
CA SER A 57 -8.45 13.19 -7.74
C SER A 57 -7.06 13.86 -7.68
N PHE A 58 -6.41 13.80 -6.52
CA PHE A 58 -5.14 14.49 -6.27
C PHE A 58 -3.96 13.66 -6.80
N ARG A 59 -3.65 13.84 -8.08
CA ARG A 59 -2.56 13.14 -8.79
C ARG A 59 -1.21 13.15 -8.05
N PRO A 60 -0.71 14.28 -7.50
CA PRO A 60 0.60 14.32 -6.86
C PRO A 60 0.67 13.43 -5.61
N GLY A 61 -0.45 13.25 -4.90
CA GLY A 61 -0.52 12.36 -3.74
C GLY A 61 -0.51 10.89 -4.17
N LEU A 62 -1.20 10.55 -5.25
CA LEU A 62 -1.18 9.22 -5.84
C LEU A 62 0.23 8.84 -6.32
N GLU A 63 0.95 9.77 -6.96
CA GLU A 63 2.33 9.57 -7.39
C GLU A 63 3.28 9.32 -6.20
N LYS A 64 3.12 10.06 -5.09
CA LYS A 64 3.88 9.81 -3.85
C LYS A 64 3.64 8.41 -3.29
N ILE A 65 2.38 7.95 -3.29
CA ILE A 65 2.04 6.59 -2.82
C ILE A 65 2.64 5.55 -3.76
N GLN A 66 2.55 5.75 -5.08
CA GLN A 66 3.13 4.86 -6.07
C GLN A 66 4.66 4.74 -5.90
N ASP A 67 5.37 5.86 -5.75
CA ASP A 67 6.81 5.87 -5.49
C ASP A 67 7.15 5.16 -4.18
N HIS A 68 6.34 5.35 -3.14
CA HIS A 68 6.49 4.61 -1.89
C HIS A 68 6.34 3.10 -2.09
N CYS A 69 5.30 2.64 -2.80
CA CYS A 69 5.10 1.23 -3.10
C CYS A 69 6.29 0.63 -3.87
N LEU A 70 6.83 1.38 -4.83
CA LEU A 70 8.02 0.98 -5.58
C LEU A 70 9.26 0.89 -4.69
N LYS A 71 9.43 1.81 -3.74
CA LYS A 71 10.56 1.79 -2.79
C LYS A 71 10.47 0.70 -1.74
N THR A 72 9.27 0.40 -1.26
CA THR A 72 9.06 -0.59 -0.20
C THR A 72 8.71 -1.98 -0.72
N GLY A 73 8.44 -2.11 -2.02
CA GLY A 73 7.98 -3.34 -2.64
C GLY A 73 6.56 -3.72 -2.21
N ASP A 74 5.70 -2.76 -1.88
CA ASP A 74 4.35 -3.02 -1.36
C ASP A 74 3.34 -3.20 -2.50
N ALA A 75 3.21 -4.45 -2.95
CA ALA A 75 2.31 -4.81 -4.04
C ALA A 75 0.82 -4.64 -3.66
N TYR A 76 0.49 -4.71 -2.36
CA TYR A 76 -0.88 -4.58 -1.89
C TYR A 76 -1.38 -3.14 -2.00
N LEU A 77 -0.57 -2.20 -1.52
CA LEU A 77 -0.89 -0.77 -1.59
C LEU A 77 -0.95 -0.28 -3.05
N LEU A 78 -0.06 -0.79 -3.92
CA LEU A 78 -0.12 -0.48 -5.35
C LEU A 78 -1.42 -1.01 -6.01
N ALA A 79 -1.88 -2.21 -5.63
CA ALA A 79 -3.13 -2.78 -6.17
C ALA A 79 -4.34 -1.92 -5.81
N ARG A 80 -4.35 -1.37 -4.60
CA ARG A 80 -5.38 -0.44 -4.12
C ARG A 80 -5.38 0.87 -4.90
N LEU A 81 -4.22 1.30 -5.41
CA LEU A 81 -4.07 2.51 -6.22
C LEU A 81 -4.85 2.40 -7.55
N GLY A 82 -5.18 1.17 -7.96
CA GLY A 82 -6.03 0.87 -9.10
C GLY A 82 -5.26 0.12 -10.19
N LYS A 83 -5.78 0.18 -11.43
CA LYS A 83 -5.08 -0.38 -12.59
C LYS A 83 -3.78 0.37 -12.82
N GLN A 84 -2.67 -0.34 -12.62
CA GLN A 84 -1.34 0.12 -12.99
C GLN A 84 -0.86 -0.59 -14.24
N GLU A 85 0.03 0.06 -14.97
CA GLU A 85 0.68 -0.56 -16.10
C GLU A 85 1.51 -1.77 -15.65
N PRO A 86 1.59 -2.83 -16.48
CA PRO A 86 2.37 -4.03 -16.17
C PRO A 86 3.85 -3.70 -15.92
N GLU A 87 4.38 -2.63 -16.52
CA GLU A 87 5.75 -2.18 -16.25
C GLU A 87 5.95 -1.70 -14.80
N ILE A 88 4.97 -0.99 -14.23
CA ILE A 88 5.03 -0.54 -12.83
C ILE A 88 5.03 -1.75 -11.89
N TRP A 89 4.18 -2.74 -12.18
CA TRP A 89 4.16 -4.00 -11.44
C TRP A 89 5.49 -4.73 -11.52
N ARG A 90 6.14 -4.75 -12.69
CA ARG A 90 7.46 -5.35 -12.86
C ARG A 90 8.52 -4.64 -12.00
N ARG A 91 8.57 -3.31 -12.05
CA ARG A 91 9.51 -2.52 -11.23
C ARG A 91 9.28 -2.74 -9.73
N LEU A 92 8.02 -2.80 -9.30
CA LEU A 92 7.68 -3.11 -7.91
C LEU A 92 8.16 -4.51 -7.54
N ALA A 93 7.95 -5.49 -8.41
CA ALA A 93 8.37 -6.86 -8.18
C ALA A 93 9.89 -6.96 -8.02
N GLU A 94 10.66 -6.29 -8.89
CA GLU A 94 12.12 -6.22 -8.78
C GLU A 94 12.59 -5.54 -7.49
N ALA A 95 11.93 -4.46 -7.07
CA ALA A 95 12.23 -3.80 -5.80
C ALA A 95 11.91 -4.70 -4.60
N ALA A 96 10.76 -5.37 -4.60
CA ALA A 96 10.39 -6.35 -3.59
C ALA A 96 11.39 -7.50 -3.52
N LEU A 97 11.89 -8.00 -4.66
CA LEU A 97 12.95 -9.01 -4.71
C LEU A 97 14.24 -8.54 -4.05
N LYS A 98 14.68 -7.32 -4.38
CA LYS A 98 15.88 -6.71 -3.76
C LYS A 98 15.75 -6.56 -2.25
N LEU A 99 14.52 -6.40 -1.76
CA LEU A 99 14.19 -6.32 -0.34
C LEU A 99 13.96 -7.69 0.32
N GLY A 100 14.09 -8.80 -0.42
CA GLY A 100 13.80 -10.16 0.08
C GLY A 100 12.31 -10.46 0.28
N LYS A 101 11.42 -9.59 -0.20
CA LYS A 101 9.97 -9.70 -0.07
C LYS A 101 9.37 -10.56 -1.18
N LEU A 102 9.72 -11.84 -1.19
CA LEU A 102 9.36 -12.78 -2.27
C LEU A 102 7.84 -12.89 -2.50
N HIS A 103 7.03 -12.87 -1.43
CA HIS A 103 5.56 -12.89 -1.55
C HIS A 103 5.00 -11.70 -2.33
N PHE A 104 5.48 -10.48 -2.02
CA PHE A 104 5.03 -9.27 -2.71
C PHE A 104 5.58 -9.22 -4.14
N ALA A 105 6.82 -9.66 -4.36
CA ALA A 105 7.41 -9.76 -5.69
C ALA A 105 6.62 -10.70 -6.59
N ARG A 106 6.30 -11.90 -6.08
CA ARG A 106 5.46 -12.88 -6.78
C ARG A 106 4.12 -12.28 -7.18
N GLN A 107 3.40 -11.69 -6.23
CA GLN A 107 2.10 -11.07 -6.49
C GLN A 107 2.21 -10.00 -7.58
N ALA A 108 3.25 -9.17 -7.52
CA ALA A 108 3.49 -8.12 -8.49
C ALA A 108 3.82 -8.69 -9.89
N PHE A 109 4.63 -9.76 -10.01
CA PHE A 109 4.86 -10.44 -11.27
C PHE A 109 3.59 -11.08 -11.85
N GLN A 110 2.74 -11.68 -11.01
CA GLN A 110 1.44 -12.19 -11.48
C GLN A 110 0.58 -11.06 -12.05
N GLN A 111 0.58 -9.90 -11.38
CA GLN A 111 -0.20 -8.76 -11.81
C GLN A 111 0.37 -8.08 -13.05
N ALA A 112 1.69 -8.18 -13.26
CA ALA A 112 2.38 -7.78 -14.49
C ALA A 112 2.12 -8.75 -15.67
N GLY A 113 1.59 -9.94 -15.41
CA GLY A 113 1.42 -11.00 -16.41
C GLY A 113 2.64 -11.92 -16.58
N GLU A 114 3.69 -11.73 -15.79
CA GLU A 114 4.93 -12.52 -15.80
C GLU A 114 4.76 -13.78 -14.94
N LYS A 115 3.86 -14.68 -15.35
CA LYS A 115 3.50 -15.88 -14.57
C LYS A 115 4.70 -16.80 -14.32
N GLU A 116 5.58 -16.94 -15.31
CA GLU A 116 6.79 -17.76 -15.22
C GLU A 116 7.68 -17.32 -14.04
N LYS A 117 8.04 -16.03 -14.00
CA LYS A 117 8.80 -15.44 -12.88
C LYS A 117 8.07 -15.55 -11.54
N ALA A 118 6.74 -15.42 -11.54
CA ALA A 118 5.97 -15.58 -10.32
C ALA A 118 5.99 -17.03 -9.79
N GLU A 119 6.06 -18.02 -10.66
CA GLU A 119 6.20 -19.43 -10.28
C GLU A 119 7.61 -19.78 -9.84
N GLU A 120 8.64 -19.26 -10.53
CA GLU A 120 10.04 -19.40 -10.10
C GLU A 120 10.26 -18.88 -8.68
N LEU A 121 9.60 -17.80 -8.30
CA LEU A 121 9.65 -17.25 -6.95
C LEU A 121 8.81 -18.02 -5.93
N ALA A 122 7.85 -18.83 -6.39
CA ALA A 122 7.05 -19.69 -5.52
C ALA A 122 7.80 -20.94 -5.06
N GLN A 123 8.74 -21.43 -5.87
CA GLN A 123 9.55 -22.61 -5.57
C GLN A 123 10.41 -22.45 -4.30
N PRO A 124 11.26 -21.42 -4.15
CA PRO A 124 12.07 -21.24 -2.93
C PRO A 124 11.22 -20.86 -1.69
N LEU A 125 10.02 -20.30 -1.87
CA LEU A 125 9.09 -20.03 -0.77
C LEU A 125 8.50 -21.31 -0.15
N LEU A 126 8.42 -22.40 -0.90
CA LEU A 126 7.98 -23.70 -0.41
C LEU A 126 9.13 -24.49 0.25
N GLU A 127 10.36 -24.22 -0.15
CA GLU A 127 11.56 -24.90 0.37
C GLU A 127 12.18 -24.18 1.58
N GLY A 128 11.94 -22.86 1.72
CA GLY A 128 12.52 -22.00 2.77
C GLY A 128 11.87 -22.06 4.16
N ASP A 129 10.78 -22.82 4.36
CA ASP A 129 10.22 -23.10 5.70
C ASP A 129 10.95 -24.29 6.40
N LEU A 130 11.99 -24.85 5.78
CA LEU A 130 12.72 -26.02 6.28
C LEU A 130 14.19 -25.73 6.63
N GLU A 131 14.46 -24.55 7.18
CA GLU A 131 15.70 -24.33 7.94
C GLU A 131 15.36 -23.80 9.34
N ILE A 132 14.80 -24.70 10.17
CA ILE A 132 14.90 -24.59 11.62
C ILE A 132 16.39 -24.82 11.92
N PRO A 133 17.15 -23.86 12.48
CA PRO A 133 18.49 -24.16 12.94
C PRO A 133 18.38 -25.11 14.14
N SER A 134 18.50 -26.41 13.88
CA SER A 134 18.78 -27.41 14.91
C SER A 134 20.19 -27.16 15.40
N LYS A 135 20.30 -26.37 16.47
CA LYS A 135 21.57 -26.08 17.13
C LYS A 135 21.98 -27.31 17.97
N PRO A 136 23.26 -27.72 17.94
CA PRO A 136 23.77 -28.90 18.65
C PRO A 136 23.73 -28.76 20.18
#